data_AF-I3V4B6-F1
#
_entry.id   AF-I3V4B6-F1
#
_cell.length_a   1.000
_cell.length_b   1.000
_cell.length_c   1.000
_cell.angle_alpha   90.00
_cell.angle_beta   90.00
_cell.angle_gamma   90.00
#
_symmetry.space_group_name_H-M   'P 1'
#
loop_
_entity.id
_entity.type
_entity.pdbx_description
1 polymer ?
#
loop_
_entity_poly.entity_id
_entity_poly.type
_entity_poly.pdbx_seq_one_letter_code
_entity_poly.pdbx_strand_id
1 'polypeptide(L)'
;MIRPCTFGIEEEYLLVNLGSGQVPATPSLAVIGRCREALGRYFAQEMFRSQIELASPVFTNLHEAREFFQRSRQRLRVALAEEGMGPYAAASHPCAAWLRQKPAAQGHYQQLFDDYRHVARRSLLNGLHVHVGVPPACDRMQLINRLLPWLPLLLVLSTSSPLWAGQATGYMSYRRVICGEWPHMGLPEALPDWAAYQRYRTLLQRTGALAADGDLWWALRPSRRYPTVELRICDGCPNLEDVLCIAALFRHLVEHIIAYRHDPLPCSRELRWIAQENYWRAMRHGRHAHFIGCHEQQPVTAQGWLAQLQAQIPIDSADAERACRHALHVLRHGTHADQQLRCLAQARADGLGKGQALRAVVAAGTCI
;
A
#
# COMPACT_ATOMS: atom_id res chain seq x y z
N MET A 1 17.05 10.13 -24.79
CA MET A 1 16.77 9.38 -23.53
C MET A 1 15.85 10.24 -22.67
N ILE A 2 14.72 9.70 -22.23
CA ILE A 2 13.83 10.40 -21.29
C ILE A 2 14.50 10.36 -19.92
N ARG A 3 14.51 11.50 -19.22
CA ARG A 3 15.07 11.57 -17.86
C ARG A 3 14.19 10.71 -16.93
N PRO A 4 14.77 9.82 -16.11
CA PRO A 4 14.00 9.02 -15.18
C PRO A 4 13.13 9.89 -14.27
N CYS A 5 11.90 9.45 -14.02
CA CYS A 5 10.95 10.11 -13.13
C CYS A 5 11.46 10.04 -11.69
N THR A 6 11.24 11.09 -10.91
CA THR A 6 11.50 11.05 -9.46
C THR A 6 10.37 10.33 -8.74
N PHE A 7 10.62 9.79 -7.55
CA PHE A 7 9.59 9.11 -6.77
C PHE A 7 9.72 9.36 -5.26
N GLY A 8 8.64 9.14 -4.52
CA GLY A 8 8.59 9.20 -3.06
C GLY A 8 7.76 8.03 -2.51
N ILE A 9 8.01 7.65 -1.27
CA ILE A 9 7.37 6.49 -0.62
C ILE A 9 6.85 6.94 0.76
N GLU A 10 5.63 6.52 1.10
CA GLU A 10 5.03 6.68 2.42
C GLU A 10 4.80 5.29 3.03
N GLU A 11 5.31 5.07 4.24
CA GLU A 11 5.09 3.84 5.02
C GLU A 11 4.30 4.16 6.28
N GLU A 12 3.17 3.48 6.47
CA GLU A 12 2.37 3.58 7.69
C GLU A 12 2.76 2.48 8.68
N TYR A 13 2.80 2.83 9.97
CA TYR A 13 3.12 1.89 11.05
C TYR A 13 2.13 1.99 12.20
N LEU A 14 1.72 0.84 12.71
CA LEU A 14 1.08 0.73 14.02
C LEU A 14 2.16 0.62 15.10
N LEU A 15 1.98 1.32 16.21
CA LEU A 15 2.82 1.22 17.38
C LEU A 15 2.36 0.02 18.21
N VAL A 16 3.25 -0.92 18.48
CA VAL A 16 2.96 -2.14 19.24
C VAL A 16 3.83 -2.23 20.48
N ASN A 17 3.25 -2.70 21.59
CA ASN A 17 4.02 -3.06 22.78
C ASN A 17 4.70 -4.41 22.54
N LEU A 18 6.03 -4.46 22.62
CA LEU A 18 6.82 -5.63 22.24
C LEU A 18 6.61 -6.83 23.19
N GLY A 19 6.37 -6.57 24.48
CA GLY A 19 6.14 -7.64 25.46
C GLY A 19 4.78 -8.33 25.29
N SER A 20 3.73 -7.57 24.99
CA SER A 20 2.36 -8.08 24.89
C SER A 20 1.88 -8.34 23.46
N GLY A 21 2.54 -7.74 22.47
CA GLY A 21 2.09 -7.72 21.07
C GLY A 21 0.78 -6.94 20.86
N GLN A 22 0.44 -5.99 21.74
CA GLN A 22 -0.80 -5.21 21.67
C GLN A 22 -0.56 -3.82 21.10
N VAL A 23 -1.56 -3.30 20.37
CA VAL A 23 -1.61 -1.91 19.91
C VAL A 23 -2.30 -1.06 20.99
N PRO A 24 -1.59 -0.18 21.71
CA PRO A 24 -2.21 0.65 22.75
C PRO A 24 -3.14 1.68 22.10
N ALA A 25 -4.38 1.81 22.62
CA ALA A 25 -5.34 2.79 22.11
C ALA A 25 -4.89 4.25 22.24
N THR A 26 -3.96 4.52 23.16
CA THR A 26 -3.37 5.84 23.38
C THR A 26 -1.92 5.63 23.82
N PRO A 27 -0.97 5.63 22.86
CA PRO A 27 0.46 5.64 23.21
C PRO A 27 0.80 6.85 24.09
N SER A 28 1.86 6.73 24.89
CA SER A 28 2.33 7.85 25.70
C SER A 28 2.85 8.99 24.81
N LEU A 29 2.85 10.22 25.35
CA LEU A 29 3.45 11.37 24.65
C LEU A 29 4.95 11.16 24.43
N ALA A 30 5.63 10.43 25.33
CA ALA A 30 7.03 10.06 25.17
C ALA A 30 7.24 9.20 23.91
N VAL A 31 6.43 8.15 23.72
CA VAL A 31 6.50 7.29 22.53
C VAL A 31 6.32 8.09 21.23
N ILE A 32 5.33 8.98 21.18
CA ILE A 32 5.11 9.83 19.98
C ILE A 32 6.25 10.85 19.80
N GLY A 33 6.78 11.41 20.90
CA GLY A 33 7.95 12.28 20.90
C GLY A 33 9.17 11.59 20.30
N ARG A 34 9.47 10.36 20.73
CA ARG A 34 10.55 9.51 20.19
C ARG A 34 10.40 9.26 18.70
N CYS A 35 9.19 8.95 18.22
CA CYS A 35 8.94 8.78 16.78
C CYS A 35 9.25 10.07 16.00
N ARG A 36 8.82 11.22 16.52
CA ARG A 36 9.05 12.53 15.90
C ARG A 36 10.54 12.90 15.89
N GLU A 37 11.27 12.64 16.96
CA GLU A 37 12.72 12.85 17.03
C GLU A 37 13.47 11.91 16.06
N ALA A 38 13.08 10.63 16.03
CA ALA A 38 13.69 9.62 15.18
C ALA A 38 13.48 9.87 13.68
N LEU A 39 12.32 10.38 13.27
CA LEU A 39 11.99 10.60 11.86
C LEU A 39 12.14 12.07 11.43
N GLY A 40 12.19 13.01 12.39
CA GLY A 40 12.34 14.44 12.14
C GLY A 40 11.22 14.99 11.25
N ARG A 41 11.59 15.72 10.19
CA ARG A 41 10.65 16.32 9.23
C ARG A 41 9.86 15.31 8.39
N TYR A 42 10.24 14.03 8.43
CA TYR A 42 9.59 12.95 7.69
C TYR A 42 8.53 12.23 8.53
N PHE A 43 8.38 12.63 9.80
CA PHE A 43 7.31 12.16 10.68
C PHE A 43 5.97 12.81 10.29
N ALA A 44 4.95 11.98 10.08
CA ALA A 44 3.57 12.40 10.12
C ALA A 44 2.79 11.53 11.13
N GLN A 45 1.75 12.12 11.71
CA GLN A 45 0.78 11.35 12.50
C GLN A 45 -0.35 10.93 11.57
N GLU A 46 -0.74 9.66 11.66
CA GLU A 46 -1.81 9.10 10.84
C GLU A 46 -3.16 9.08 11.57
N MET A 47 -4.20 8.53 10.94
CA MET A 47 -5.59 8.54 11.40
C MET A 47 -5.83 8.10 12.85
N PHE A 48 -5.02 7.20 13.39
CA PHE A 48 -5.13 6.75 14.79
C PHE A 48 -3.98 7.28 15.64
N ARG A 49 -4.24 7.48 16.94
CA ARG A 49 -3.19 7.86 17.91
C ARG A 49 -2.04 6.85 17.97
N SER A 50 -2.34 5.59 17.70
CA SER A 50 -1.40 4.48 17.68
C SER A 50 -0.74 4.25 16.33
N GLN A 51 -0.91 5.17 15.38
CA GLN A 51 -0.41 5.05 14.03
C GLN A 51 0.40 6.27 13.64
N ILE A 52 1.50 6.01 12.93
CA ILE A 52 2.40 7.04 12.40
C ILE A 52 2.67 6.75 10.93
N GLU A 53 3.11 7.77 10.21
CA GLU A 53 3.54 7.66 8.82
C GLU A 53 4.98 8.19 8.69
N LEU A 54 5.78 7.50 7.89
CA LEU A 54 7.09 7.93 7.41
C LEU A 54 6.96 8.36 5.95
N ALA A 55 6.93 9.68 5.71
CA ALA A 55 6.89 10.26 4.38
C ALA A 55 8.31 10.59 3.89
N SER A 56 8.80 9.89 2.87
CA SER A 56 10.17 10.03 2.40
C SER A 56 10.47 11.39 1.74
N PRO A 57 11.75 11.77 1.57
CA PRO A 57 12.11 12.76 0.56
C PRO A 57 11.83 12.24 -0.85
N VAL A 58 12.04 13.10 -1.86
CA VAL A 58 11.98 12.73 -3.26
C VAL A 58 13.30 12.10 -3.70
N PHE A 59 13.23 10.91 -4.30
CA PHE A 59 14.37 10.12 -4.76
C PHE A 59 14.50 10.13 -6.28
N THR A 60 15.74 9.91 -6.74
CA THR A 60 16.06 9.74 -8.16
C THR A 60 16.40 8.30 -8.53
N ASN A 61 16.75 7.46 -7.55
CA ASN A 61 17.14 6.06 -7.74
C ASN A 61 16.83 5.22 -6.48
N LEU A 62 16.80 3.90 -6.63
CA LEU A 62 16.49 3.00 -5.50
C LEU A 62 17.58 2.94 -4.42
N HIS A 63 18.82 3.30 -4.73
CA HIS A 63 19.89 3.29 -3.74
C HIS A 63 19.65 4.36 -2.67
N GLU A 64 19.29 5.59 -3.07
CA GLU A 64 18.88 6.66 -2.15
C GLU A 64 17.69 6.24 -1.26
N ALA A 65 16.68 5.63 -1.86
CA ALA A 65 15.50 5.15 -1.15
C ALA A 65 15.87 4.08 -0.12
N ARG A 66 16.68 3.09 -0.52
CA ARG A 66 17.17 2.03 0.36
C ARG A 66 17.89 2.60 1.57
N GLU A 67 18.88 3.46 1.37
CA GLU A 67 19.67 4.03 2.46
C GLU A 67 18.80 4.87 3.41
N PHE A 68 17.83 5.60 2.86
CA PHE A 68 16.90 6.38 3.67
C PHE A 68 16.06 5.47 4.56
N PHE A 69 15.36 4.48 4.00
CA PHE A 69 14.47 3.63 4.78
C PHE A 69 15.22 2.70 5.73
N GLN A 70 16.39 2.19 5.37
CA GLN A 70 17.25 1.44 6.30
C GLN A 70 17.58 2.29 7.54
N ARG A 71 18.04 3.53 7.34
CA ARG A 71 18.38 4.44 8.44
C ARG A 71 17.14 4.85 9.25
N SER A 72 16.05 5.21 8.59
CA SER A 72 14.82 5.66 9.25
C SER A 72 14.16 4.56 10.07
N ARG A 73 14.02 3.34 9.52
CA ARG A 73 13.48 2.18 10.24
C ARG A 73 14.37 1.81 11.43
N GLN A 74 15.69 1.81 11.25
CA GLN A 74 16.65 1.55 12.32
C GLN A 74 16.55 2.59 13.46
N ARG A 75 16.51 3.89 13.13
CA ARG A 75 16.37 4.96 14.13
C ARG A 75 15.06 4.85 14.89
N LEU A 76 13.95 4.60 14.17
CA LEU A 76 12.63 4.43 14.76
C LEU A 76 12.60 3.23 15.72
N ARG A 77 13.18 2.09 15.31
CA ARG A 77 13.29 0.88 16.15
C ARG A 77 14.07 1.15 17.43
N VAL A 78 15.25 1.76 17.32
CA VAL A 78 16.09 2.08 18.49
C VAL A 78 15.36 3.02 19.45
N ALA A 79 14.75 4.09 18.92
CA ALA A 79 14.05 5.08 19.74
C ALA A 79 12.81 4.50 20.46
N LEU A 80 12.11 3.55 19.84
CA LEU A 80 10.94 2.90 20.45
C LEU A 80 11.29 1.78 21.42
N ALA A 81 12.44 1.13 21.25
CA ALA A 81 12.88 0.04 22.12
C ALA A 81 13.07 0.50 23.58
N GLU A 82 13.50 1.75 23.80
CA GLU A 82 13.63 2.36 25.14
C GLU A 82 12.29 2.40 25.89
N GLU A 83 11.17 2.44 25.17
CA GLU A 83 9.81 2.48 25.72
C GLU A 83 9.13 1.10 25.72
N GLY A 84 9.85 0.03 25.36
CA GLY A 84 9.27 -1.31 25.19
C GLY A 84 8.27 -1.41 24.02
N MET A 85 8.39 -0.50 23.04
CA MET A 85 7.50 -0.38 21.89
C MET A 85 8.24 -0.71 20.59
N GLY A 86 7.51 -0.95 19.51
CA GLY A 86 8.07 -1.13 18.18
C GLY A 86 7.09 -0.79 17.06
N PRO A 87 7.58 -0.58 15.83
CA PRO A 87 6.76 -0.36 14.65
C PRO A 87 6.30 -1.68 14.03
N TYR A 88 5.00 -1.79 13.76
CA TYR A 88 4.36 -2.88 13.02
C TYR A 88 3.91 -2.38 11.65
N ALA A 89 4.48 -2.93 10.58
CA ALA A 89 4.31 -2.40 9.21
C ALA A 89 3.33 -3.19 8.35
N ALA A 90 2.93 -4.39 8.76
CA ALA A 90 1.95 -5.16 8.00
C ALA A 90 0.58 -4.45 7.99
N ALA A 91 -0.20 -4.72 6.96
CA ALA A 91 -1.39 -3.95 6.61
C ALA A 91 -2.52 -4.06 7.61
N SER A 92 -2.60 -5.15 8.38
CA SER A 92 -3.51 -5.26 9.52
C SER A 92 -2.82 -5.94 10.70
N HIS A 93 -3.09 -5.44 11.90
CA HIS A 93 -2.63 -6.14 13.10
C HIS A 93 -3.51 -7.39 13.36
N PRO A 94 -2.92 -8.58 13.61
CA PRO A 94 -3.66 -9.85 13.67
C PRO A 94 -4.83 -9.87 14.65
N CYS A 95 -4.68 -9.19 15.80
CA CYS A 95 -5.62 -9.27 16.91
C CYS A 95 -5.81 -7.93 17.66
N ALA A 96 -5.56 -6.80 17.01
CA ALA A 96 -5.74 -5.50 17.68
C ALA A 96 -7.21 -5.30 18.08
N ALA A 97 -7.44 -4.75 19.27
CA ALA A 97 -8.76 -4.34 19.74
C ALA A 97 -9.19 -3.04 19.03
N TRP A 98 -9.50 -3.12 17.73
CA TRP A 98 -9.77 -1.98 16.85
C TRP A 98 -10.90 -1.07 17.38
N LEU A 99 -11.95 -1.64 18.00
CA LEU A 99 -13.04 -0.88 18.61
C LEU A 99 -12.61 0.05 19.75
N ARG A 100 -11.45 -0.21 20.37
CA ARG A 100 -10.90 0.60 21.47
C ARG A 100 -9.97 1.70 20.97
N GLN A 101 -9.56 1.67 19.69
CA GLN A 101 -8.61 2.64 19.15
C GLN A 101 -9.26 4.02 19.01
N LYS A 102 -8.44 5.06 19.13
CA LYS A 102 -8.90 6.44 19.13
C LYS A 102 -8.37 7.20 17.91
N PRO A 103 -9.19 8.10 17.33
CA PRO A 103 -8.72 9.00 16.29
C PRO A 103 -7.57 9.86 16.84
N ALA A 104 -6.64 10.18 15.95
CA ALA A 104 -5.61 11.17 16.20
C ALA A 104 -6.23 12.54 16.54
N ALA A 105 -5.45 13.41 17.19
CA ALA A 105 -5.97 14.64 17.77
C ALA A 105 -6.26 15.73 16.72
N GLN A 106 -5.74 15.60 15.50
CA GLN A 106 -5.94 16.55 14.41
C GLN A 106 -7.42 16.57 14.00
N GLY A 107 -7.98 17.77 13.82
CA GLY A 107 -9.42 17.96 13.58
C GLY A 107 -9.95 17.20 12.36
N HIS A 108 -9.18 17.12 11.27
CA HIS A 108 -9.63 16.41 10.07
C HIS A 108 -9.83 14.90 10.32
N TYR A 109 -9.01 14.25 11.15
CA TYR A 109 -9.20 12.84 11.49
C TYR A 109 -10.41 12.63 12.40
N GLN A 110 -10.69 13.55 13.33
CA GLN A 110 -11.90 13.49 14.14
C GLN A 110 -13.15 13.59 13.27
N GLN A 111 -13.15 14.51 12.31
CA GLN A 111 -14.24 14.67 11.35
C GLN A 111 -14.48 13.37 10.56
N LEU A 112 -13.43 12.69 10.09
CA LEU A 112 -13.59 11.39 9.40
C LEU A 112 -14.30 10.34 10.29
N PHE A 113 -14.02 10.31 11.59
CA PHE A 113 -14.69 9.37 12.50
C PHE A 113 -16.15 9.72 12.73
N ASP A 114 -16.48 11.01 12.69
CA ASP A 114 -17.85 11.47 12.80
C ASP A 114 -18.65 11.26 11.52
N ASP A 115 -18.04 11.44 10.36
CA ASP A 115 -18.70 11.26 9.06
C ASP A 115 -18.89 9.77 8.72
N TYR A 116 -17.86 8.94 8.92
CA TYR A 116 -17.84 7.55 8.45
C TYR A 116 -18.05 6.51 9.56
N ARG A 117 -18.12 6.94 10.82
CA ARG A 117 -18.53 6.13 11.98
C ARG A 117 -17.78 4.79 12.07
N HIS A 118 -18.49 3.67 11.90
CA HIS A 118 -17.90 2.33 12.02
C HIS A 118 -16.87 2.01 10.95
N VAL A 119 -17.04 2.57 9.75
CA VAL A 119 -16.09 2.39 8.64
C VAL A 119 -14.73 2.98 9.02
N ALA A 120 -14.71 4.21 9.56
CA ALA A 120 -13.49 4.83 10.10
C ALA A 120 -12.88 4.02 11.26
N ARG A 121 -13.69 3.65 12.26
CA ARG A 121 -13.19 2.89 13.44
C ARG A 121 -12.55 1.57 13.08
N ARG A 122 -13.05 0.87 12.05
CA ARG A 122 -12.54 -0.43 11.62
C ARG A 122 -11.27 -0.33 10.77
N SER A 123 -10.90 0.87 10.33
CA SER A 123 -9.82 1.09 9.37
C SER A 123 -8.43 1.23 9.99
N LEU A 124 -8.17 0.48 11.08
CA LEU A 124 -6.85 0.38 11.70
C LEU A 124 -5.91 -0.44 10.80
N LEU A 125 -5.40 0.21 9.76
CA LEU A 125 -4.75 -0.41 8.61
C LEU A 125 -3.51 0.38 8.21
N ASN A 126 -2.45 -0.31 7.80
CA ASN A 126 -1.27 0.32 7.22
C ASN A 126 -1.23 0.14 5.70
N GLY A 127 -0.99 1.23 4.97
CA GLY A 127 -0.68 1.26 3.55
C GLY A 127 0.81 1.39 3.25
N LEU A 128 1.14 1.07 2.00
CA LEU A 128 2.35 1.55 1.33
C LEU A 128 1.89 2.45 0.18
N HIS A 129 2.32 3.72 0.19
CA HIS A 129 2.04 4.63 -0.92
C HIS A 129 3.32 4.95 -1.70
N VAL A 130 3.20 5.03 -3.02
CA VAL A 130 4.31 5.40 -3.89
C VAL A 130 3.87 6.53 -4.82
N HIS A 131 4.56 7.66 -4.72
CA HIS A 131 4.42 8.79 -5.63
C HIS A 131 5.43 8.67 -6.76
N VAL A 132 5.00 8.83 -8.01
CA VAL A 132 5.91 8.99 -9.15
C VAL A 132 5.63 10.33 -9.81
N GLY A 133 6.65 11.18 -9.86
CA GLY A 133 6.59 12.51 -10.48
C GLY A 133 6.44 12.38 -11.98
N VAL A 134 5.55 13.18 -12.57
CA VAL A 134 5.28 13.15 -14.01
C VAL A 134 5.55 14.51 -14.66
N PRO A 135 5.92 14.56 -15.95
CA PRO A 135 6.10 15.83 -16.65
C PRO A 135 4.81 16.67 -16.67
N PRO A 136 4.89 18.02 -16.71
CA PRO A 136 3.71 18.90 -16.76
C PRO A 136 2.75 18.60 -17.92
N ALA A 137 3.28 18.14 -19.06
CA ALA A 137 2.49 17.79 -20.25
C ALA A 137 1.85 16.39 -20.16
N CYS A 138 2.04 15.63 -19.07
CA CYS A 138 1.44 14.32 -18.89
C CYS A 138 -0.02 14.46 -18.43
N ASP A 139 -0.96 13.93 -19.23
CA ASP A 139 -2.32 13.71 -18.75
C ASP A 139 -2.32 12.55 -17.73
N ARG A 140 -2.43 12.91 -16.46
CA ARG A 140 -2.41 11.94 -15.35
C ARG A 140 -3.57 10.96 -15.38
N MET A 141 -4.72 11.31 -15.95
CA MET A 141 -5.82 10.35 -16.04
C MET A 141 -5.61 9.34 -17.16
N GLN A 142 -5.11 9.78 -18.31
CA GLN A 142 -4.73 8.83 -19.37
C GLN A 142 -3.64 7.88 -18.90
N LEU A 143 -2.67 8.37 -18.13
CA LEU A 143 -1.65 7.53 -17.49
C LEU A 143 -2.29 6.51 -16.54
N ILE A 144 -3.18 6.94 -15.64
CA ILE A 144 -3.88 6.06 -14.69
C ILE A 144 -4.68 4.97 -15.41
N ASN A 145 -5.38 5.33 -16.48
CA ASN A 145 -6.15 4.38 -17.30
C ASN A 145 -5.29 3.26 -17.88
N ARG A 146 -4.03 3.57 -18.25
CA ARG A 146 -3.07 2.59 -18.80
C ARG A 146 -2.40 1.75 -17.70
N LEU A 147 -2.25 2.30 -16.50
CA LEU A 147 -1.71 1.60 -15.33
C LEU A 147 -2.74 0.65 -14.71
N LEU A 148 -4.04 0.94 -14.86
CA LEU A 148 -5.14 0.25 -14.19
C LEU A 148 -5.06 -1.29 -14.26
N PRO A 149 -4.80 -1.93 -15.43
CA PRO A 149 -4.74 -3.39 -15.51
C PRO A 149 -3.64 -4.02 -14.65
N TRP A 150 -2.56 -3.27 -14.37
CA TRP A 150 -1.38 -3.76 -13.65
C TRP A 150 -1.44 -3.52 -12.14
N LEU A 151 -2.37 -2.70 -11.66
CA LEU A 151 -2.50 -2.42 -10.23
C LEU A 151 -2.68 -3.67 -9.36
N PRO A 152 -3.51 -4.67 -9.74
CA PRO A 152 -3.67 -5.85 -8.89
C PRO A 152 -2.40 -6.69 -8.76
N LEU A 153 -1.48 -6.65 -9.74
CA LEU A 153 -0.19 -7.33 -9.63
C LEU A 153 0.67 -6.70 -8.52
N LEU A 154 0.67 -5.36 -8.40
CA LEU A 154 1.35 -4.66 -7.30
C LEU A 154 0.72 -4.99 -5.94
N LEU A 155 -0.60 -5.15 -5.90
CA LEU A 155 -1.29 -5.64 -4.69
C LEU A 155 -0.83 -7.05 -4.32
N VAL A 156 -0.79 -7.98 -5.28
CA VAL A 156 -0.31 -9.37 -5.07
C VAL A 156 1.08 -9.38 -4.42
N LEU A 157 1.99 -8.51 -4.84
CA LEU A 157 3.34 -8.45 -4.27
C LEU A 157 3.36 -7.92 -2.83
N SER A 158 2.38 -7.10 -2.45
CA SER A 158 2.34 -6.43 -1.14
C SER A 158 1.56 -7.14 -0.05
N THR A 159 0.71 -8.14 -0.38
CA THR A 159 -0.29 -8.68 0.55
C THR A 159 0.29 -9.06 1.91
N SER A 160 -0.28 -8.51 2.99
CA SER A 160 0.26 -8.67 4.34
C SER A 160 -0.79 -8.65 5.45
N SER A 161 -2.08 -8.73 5.10
CA SER A 161 -3.22 -8.63 6.03
C SER A 161 -4.16 -9.84 6.01
N PRO A 162 -3.70 -11.09 6.22
CA PRO A 162 -4.58 -12.25 6.18
C PRO A 162 -5.39 -12.48 7.47
N LEU A 163 -4.98 -11.83 8.57
CA LEU A 163 -5.57 -11.99 9.89
C LEU A 163 -6.30 -10.71 10.33
N TRP A 164 -7.45 -10.90 10.99
CA TRP A 164 -8.22 -9.84 11.62
C TRP A 164 -8.95 -10.40 12.85
N ALA A 165 -9.00 -9.63 13.94
CA ALA A 165 -9.66 -10.03 15.19
C ALA A 165 -9.25 -11.43 15.72
N GLY A 166 -8.00 -11.83 15.48
CA GLY A 166 -7.42 -13.09 15.94
C GLY A 166 -7.84 -14.31 15.11
N GLN A 167 -8.33 -14.11 13.89
CA GLN A 167 -8.78 -15.17 12.98
C GLN A 167 -8.25 -14.93 11.56
N ALA A 168 -8.09 -16.03 10.81
CA ALA A 168 -7.84 -15.94 9.38
C ALA A 168 -9.12 -15.50 8.68
N THR A 169 -9.01 -14.45 7.87
CA THR A 169 -10.15 -13.82 7.19
C THR A 169 -10.56 -14.55 5.92
N GLY A 170 -9.68 -15.42 5.43
CA GLY A 170 -9.76 -15.99 4.09
C GLY A 170 -9.23 -15.07 2.99
N TYR A 171 -8.84 -13.82 3.28
CA TYR A 171 -8.20 -12.92 2.31
C TYR A 171 -6.68 -12.89 2.53
N MET A 172 -5.93 -12.54 1.48
CA MET A 172 -4.49 -12.25 1.59
C MET A 172 -4.25 -10.75 1.86
N SER A 173 -5.14 -9.90 1.34
CA SER A 173 -5.24 -8.49 1.73
C SER A 173 -6.63 -8.18 2.26
N TYR A 174 -6.81 -8.29 3.58
CA TYR A 174 -8.05 -7.87 4.24
C TYR A 174 -8.13 -6.34 4.38
N ARG A 175 -6.99 -5.63 4.35
CA ARG A 175 -6.96 -4.16 4.25
C ARG A 175 -7.84 -3.69 3.11
N ARG A 176 -7.70 -4.29 1.92
CA ARG A 176 -8.45 -3.88 0.74
C ARG A 176 -9.94 -4.23 0.79
N VAL A 177 -10.33 -5.22 1.60
CA VAL A 177 -11.74 -5.47 1.94
C VAL A 177 -12.30 -4.32 2.77
N ILE A 178 -11.61 -3.91 3.83
CA ILE A 178 -12.05 -2.80 4.69
C ILE A 178 -12.03 -1.47 3.93
N CYS A 179 -11.00 -1.20 3.11
CA CYS A 179 -10.97 -0.03 2.23
C CYS A 179 -12.18 0.03 1.29
N GLY A 180 -12.71 -1.11 0.86
CA GLY A 180 -13.89 -1.19 -0.01
C GLY A 180 -15.19 -0.66 0.60
N GLU A 181 -15.24 -0.47 1.93
CA GLU A 181 -16.41 0.12 2.60
C GLU A 181 -16.40 1.65 2.60
N TRP A 182 -15.27 2.26 2.26
CA TRP A 182 -15.19 3.70 2.14
C TRP A 182 -15.62 4.17 0.76
N PRO A 183 -16.25 5.36 0.67
CA PRO A 183 -16.51 5.95 -0.63
C PRO A 183 -15.19 6.21 -1.35
N HIS A 184 -15.17 5.85 -2.63
CA HIS A 184 -14.06 6.17 -3.53
C HIS A 184 -12.68 5.61 -3.12
N MET A 185 -12.61 4.52 -2.33
CA MET A 185 -11.35 3.83 -2.04
C MET A 185 -11.07 2.61 -2.94
N GLY A 186 -11.92 2.34 -3.92
CA GLY A 186 -11.72 1.29 -4.93
C GLY A 186 -10.75 1.66 -6.04
N LEU A 187 -10.84 0.93 -7.16
CA LEU A 187 -10.14 1.28 -8.40
C LEU A 187 -10.64 2.63 -8.95
N PRO A 188 -9.80 3.41 -9.65
CA PRO A 188 -10.19 4.71 -10.19
C PRO A 188 -11.27 4.63 -11.27
N GLU A 189 -12.06 5.70 -11.38
CA GLU A 189 -13.09 5.86 -12.41
C GLU A 189 -12.47 5.94 -13.83
N ALA A 190 -13.20 5.47 -14.85
CA ALA A 190 -12.77 5.52 -16.25
C ALA A 190 -13.01 6.91 -16.86
N LEU A 191 -12.27 7.88 -16.35
CA LEU A 191 -12.31 9.23 -16.88
C LEU A 191 -11.31 9.32 -18.04
N PRO A 192 -11.74 9.74 -19.25
CA PRO A 192 -10.90 9.65 -20.45
C PRO A 192 -9.66 10.54 -20.40
N ASP A 193 -9.73 11.66 -19.68
CA ASP A 193 -8.68 12.68 -19.64
C ASP A 193 -8.75 13.52 -18.34
N TRP A 194 -7.78 14.42 -18.20
CA TRP A 194 -7.69 15.35 -17.09
C TRP A 194 -8.92 16.26 -16.97
N ALA A 195 -9.50 16.69 -18.10
CA ALA A 195 -10.67 17.56 -18.10
C ALA A 195 -11.90 16.86 -17.52
N ALA A 196 -12.11 15.58 -17.84
CA ALA A 196 -13.15 14.75 -17.27
C ALA A 196 -12.96 14.55 -15.76
N TYR A 197 -11.72 14.36 -15.29
CA TYR A 197 -11.40 14.34 -13.87
C TYR A 197 -11.74 15.65 -13.16
N GLN A 198 -11.41 16.80 -13.75
CA GLN A 198 -11.77 18.10 -13.19
C GLN A 198 -13.28 18.31 -13.12
N ARG A 199 -14.03 17.90 -14.17
CA ARG A 199 -15.50 17.95 -14.15
C ARG A 199 -16.09 17.05 -13.07
N TYR A 200 -15.60 15.81 -12.95
CA TYR A 200 -16.04 14.87 -11.92
C TYR A 200 -15.78 15.40 -10.51
N ARG A 201 -14.56 15.90 -10.25
CA ARG A 201 -14.21 16.51 -8.96
C ARG A 201 -15.07 17.73 -8.65
N THR A 202 -15.26 18.62 -9.62
CA THR A 202 -16.09 19.83 -9.47
C THR A 202 -17.54 19.48 -9.13
N LEU A 203 -18.08 18.42 -9.76
CA LEU A 203 -19.41 17.91 -9.44
C LEU A 203 -19.49 17.49 -7.97
N LEU A 204 -18.58 16.63 -7.52
CA LEU A 204 -18.58 16.13 -6.13
C LEU A 204 -18.41 17.26 -5.12
N GLN A 205 -17.58 18.26 -5.43
CA GLN A 205 -17.39 19.43 -4.58
C GLN A 205 -18.63 20.31 -4.50
N ARG A 206 -19.24 20.62 -5.65
CA ARG A 206 -20.45 21.45 -5.70
C ARG A 206 -21.65 20.80 -4.99
N THR A 207 -21.73 19.47 -4.99
CA THR A 207 -22.82 18.73 -4.31
C THR A 207 -22.50 18.39 -2.85
N GLY A 208 -21.34 18.80 -2.32
CA GLY A 208 -20.92 18.50 -0.95
C GLY A 208 -20.48 17.05 -0.71
N ALA A 209 -20.33 16.23 -1.76
CA ALA A 209 -19.86 14.85 -1.65
C ALA A 209 -18.33 14.76 -1.46
N LEU A 210 -17.60 15.83 -1.78
CA LEU A 210 -16.16 15.96 -1.58
C LEU A 210 -15.85 17.35 -1.02
N ALA A 211 -15.03 17.43 0.03
CA ALA A 211 -14.55 18.71 0.54
C ALA A 211 -13.75 19.49 -0.53
N ALA A 212 -13.66 20.81 -0.39
CA ALA A 212 -12.94 21.66 -1.35
C ALA A 212 -11.46 21.25 -1.49
N ASP A 213 -10.82 20.91 -0.38
CA ASP A 213 -9.45 20.40 -0.28
C ASP A 213 -9.39 18.87 -0.18
N GLY A 214 -10.53 18.18 -0.25
CA GLY A 214 -10.64 16.73 -0.20
C GLY A 214 -9.95 16.05 -1.37
N ASP A 215 -9.47 14.84 -1.13
CA ASP A 215 -8.86 13.99 -2.14
C ASP A 215 -9.70 12.73 -2.37
N LEU A 216 -9.73 12.25 -3.61
CA LEU A 216 -10.30 10.94 -3.92
C LEU A 216 -9.31 9.87 -3.46
N TRP A 217 -9.76 8.93 -2.63
CA TRP A 217 -8.89 7.92 -2.02
C TRP A 217 -8.70 6.68 -2.90
N TRP A 218 -8.78 6.82 -4.22
CA TRP A 218 -8.64 5.72 -5.17
C TRP A 218 -7.34 4.96 -4.97
N ALA A 219 -7.37 3.67 -5.32
CA ALA A 219 -6.23 2.75 -5.29
C ALA A 219 -5.03 3.22 -6.14
N LEU A 220 -5.28 4.09 -7.12
CA LEU A 220 -4.30 4.89 -7.84
C LEU A 220 -4.96 6.23 -8.16
N ARG A 221 -4.29 7.35 -7.87
CA ARG A 221 -4.87 8.69 -8.07
C ARG A 221 -3.88 9.71 -8.60
N PRO A 222 -4.35 10.80 -9.21
CA PRO A 222 -3.54 12.00 -9.34
C PRO A 222 -3.36 12.63 -7.95
N SER A 223 -2.12 12.93 -7.55
CA SER A 223 -1.91 13.69 -6.32
C SER A 223 -2.39 15.13 -6.52
N ARG A 224 -3.15 15.66 -5.57
CA ARG A 224 -3.55 17.07 -5.58
C ARG A 224 -2.39 18.00 -5.23
N ARG A 225 -1.58 17.59 -4.25
CA ARG A 225 -0.49 18.39 -3.67
C ARG A 225 0.77 18.36 -4.52
N TYR A 226 1.03 17.25 -5.20
CA TYR A 226 2.26 17.03 -5.95
C TYR A 226 1.97 16.73 -7.43
N PRO A 227 2.87 17.08 -8.36
CA PRO A 227 2.75 16.72 -9.77
C PRO A 227 3.09 15.23 -9.99
N THR A 228 2.39 14.35 -9.27
CA THR A 228 2.62 12.91 -9.27
C THR A 228 1.34 12.15 -9.57
N VAL A 229 1.50 10.88 -9.96
CA VAL A 229 0.49 9.84 -9.71
C VAL A 229 0.89 9.07 -8.46
N GLU A 230 -0.09 8.66 -7.67
CA GLU A 230 0.10 8.10 -6.33
C GLU A 230 -0.58 6.73 -6.24
N LEU A 231 0.24 5.69 -6.10
CA LEU A 231 -0.18 4.30 -5.88
C LEU A 231 -0.59 4.14 -4.41
N ARG A 232 -1.81 3.64 -4.16
CA ARG A 232 -2.37 3.43 -2.80
C ARG A 232 -2.95 2.04 -2.56
N ILE A 233 -2.92 1.20 -3.60
CA ILE A 233 -3.49 -0.15 -3.56
C ILE A 233 -2.73 -1.09 -2.62
N CYS A 234 -1.43 -0.85 -2.42
CA CYS A 234 -0.56 -1.79 -1.71
C CYS A 234 -0.87 -1.86 -0.22
N ASP A 235 -0.74 -3.07 0.31
CA ASP A 235 -0.65 -3.33 1.73
C ASP A 235 0.69 -2.79 2.29
N GLY A 236 0.73 -2.42 3.57
CA GLY A 236 2.00 -2.12 4.25
C GLY A 236 2.93 -3.34 4.28
N CYS A 237 4.23 -3.12 4.10
CA CYS A 237 5.22 -4.19 3.90
C CYS A 237 6.30 -4.17 4.98
N PRO A 238 6.39 -5.22 5.82
CA PRO A 238 7.48 -5.35 6.80
C PRO A 238 8.87 -5.49 6.17
N ASN A 239 9.01 -6.19 5.04
CA ASN A 239 10.29 -6.32 4.35
C ASN A 239 10.57 -5.11 3.46
N LEU A 240 11.73 -4.47 3.65
CA LEU A 240 12.14 -3.30 2.86
C LEU A 240 12.40 -3.65 1.39
N GLU A 241 12.88 -4.85 1.08
CA GLU A 241 13.11 -5.25 -0.32
C GLU A 241 11.79 -5.33 -1.10
N ASP A 242 10.70 -5.73 -0.45
CA ASP A 242 9.37 -5.77 -1.06
C ASP A 242 8.89 -4.34 -1.38
N VAL A 243 9.12 -3.39 -0.46
CA VAL A 243 8.81 -1.97 -0.66
C VAL A 243 9.57 -1.40 -1.85
N LEU A 244 10.89 -1.61 -1.90
CA LEU A 244 11.74 -1.10 -2.98
C LEU A 244 11.37 -1.74 -4.32
N CYS A 245 11.03 -3.03 -4.33
CA CYS A 245 10.53 -3.73 -5.51
C CYS A 245 9.23 -3.11 -6.05
N ILE A 246 8.24 -2.89 -5.20
CA ILE A 246 6.96 -2.28 -5.59
C ILE A 246 7.18 -0.86 -6.13
N ALA A 247 7.97 -0.04 -5.43
CA ALA A 247 8.23 1.33 -5.85
C ALA A 247 8.95 1.39 -7.21
N ALA A 248 9.94 0.52 -7.42
CA ALA A 248 10.68 0.40 -8.67
C ALA A 248 9.80 -0.07 -9.84
N LEU A 249 9.00 -1.12 -9.63
CA LEU A 249 8.09 -1.62 -10.66
C LEU A 249 7.06 -0.56 -11.03
N PHE A 250 6.46 0.12 -10.06
CA PHE A 250 5.49 1.17 -10.32
C PHE A 250 6.11 2.35 -11.07
N ARG A 251 7.31 2.78 -10.66
CA ARG A 251 8.07 3.82 -11.37
C ARG A 251 8.37 3.42 -12.81
N HIS A 252 8.87 2.21 -13.04
CA HIS A 252 9.20 1.71 -14.37
C HIS A 252 7.96 1.63 -15.27
N LEU A 253 6.82 1.17 -14.75
CA LEU A 253 5.52 1.20 -15.44
C LEU A 253 5.14 2.61 -15.88
N VAL A 254 5.26 3.59 -14.97
CA VAL A 254 4.94 5.00 -15.26
C VAL A 254 5.88 5.57 -16.33
N GLU A 255 7.18 5.37 -16.19
CA GLU A 255 8.20 5.84 -17.13
C GLU A 255 7.98 5.26 -18.53
N HIS A 256 7.73 3.95 -18.62
CA HIS A 256 7.45 3.28 -19.88
C HIS A 256 6.19 3.86 -20.55
N ILE A 257 5.08 3.97 -19.83
CA ILE A 257 3.83 4.51 -20.41
C ILE A 257 4.00 5.98 -20.87
N ILE A 258 4.78 6.78 -20.16
CA ILE A 258 5.08 8.17 -20.55
C ILE A 258 5.94 8.20 -21.82
N ALA A 259 6.91 7.29 -21.94
CA ALA A 259 7.83 7.21 -23.07
C ALA A 259 7.16 6.73 -24.36
N TYR A 260 6.37 5.67 -24.25
CA TYR A 260 5.70 5.03 -25.37
C TYR A 260 4.26 5.53 -25.48
N ARG A 261 4.12 6.83 -25.80
CA ARG A 261 2.83 7.46 -26.11
C ARG A 261 2.18 6.78 -27.32
N HIS A 262 1.52 5.65 -27.10
CA HIS A 262 0.58 5.12 -28.08
C HIS A 262 -0.60 6.10 -28.19
N ASP A 263 -1.29 6.10 -29.33
CA ASP A 263 -2.54 6.84 -29.51
C ASP A 263 -3.45 6.73 -28.28
N PRO A 264 -4.25 7.76 -27.97
CA PRO A 264 -5.20 7.70 -26.86
C PRO A 264 -6.17 6.55 -27.09
N LEU A 265 -5.83 5.38 -26.57
CA LEU A 265 -6.75 4.26 -26.44
C LEU A 265 -7.55 4.54 -25.18
N PRO A 266 -8.88 4.75 -25.28
CA PRO A 266 -9.73 4.78 -24.11
C PRO A 266 -9.47 3.51 -23.28
N CYS A 267 -9.50 3.60 -21.95
CA CYS A 267 -9.56 2.40 -21.13
C CYS A 267 -10.79 1.60 -21.60
N SER A 268 -10.58 0.49 -22.30
CA SER A 268 -11.70 -0.28 -22.81
C SER A 268 -12.51 -0.82 -21.62
N ARG A 269 -13.81 -0.97 -21.82
CA ARG A 269 -14.70 -1.51 -20.80
C ARG A 269 -14.21 -2.90 -20.35
N GLU A 270 -13.67 -3.66 -21.28
CA GLU A 270 -13.11 -5.00 -21.10
C GLU A 270 -11.87 -4.97 -20.20
N LEU A 271 -10.95 -4.01 -20.41
CA LEU A 271 -9.78 -3.83 -19.52
C LEU A 271 -10.20 -3.52 -18.08
N ARG A 272 -11.31 -2.78 -17.89
CA ARG A 272 -11.85 -2.52 -16.55
C ARG A 272 -12.43 -3.77 -15.91
N TRP A 273 -13.17 -4.59 -16.65
CA TRP A 273 -13.67 -5.87 -16.14
C TRP A 273 -12.52 -6.77 -15.68
N ILE A 274 -11.46 -6.85 -16.49
CA ILE A 274 -10.25 -7.60 -16.16
C ILE A 274 -9.59 -7.04 -14.90
N ALA A 275 -9.39 -5.72 -14.81
CA ALA A 275 -8.78 -5.09 -13.64
C ALA A 275 -9.60 -5.32 -12.36
N GLN A 276 -10.93 -5.24 -12.44
CA GLN A 276 -11.82 -5.46 -11.31
C GLN A 276 -11.81 -6.92 -10.83
N GLU A 277 -11.85 -7.87 -11.76
CA GLU A 277 -11.78 -9.30 -11.46
C GLU A 277 -10.41 -9.67 -10.86
N ASN A 278 -9.32 -9.24 -11.51
CA ASN A 278 -7.97 -9.47 -11.00
C ASN A 278 -7.73 -8.76 -9.66
N TYR A 279 -8.34 -7.60 -9.40
CA TYR A 279 -8.30 -6.94 -8.10
C TYR A 279 -8.94 -7.80 -7.01
N TRP A 280 -10.13 -8.35 -7.25
CA TRP A 280 -10.76 -9.26 -6.30
C TRP A 280 -9.91 -10.52 -6.06
N ARG A 281 -9.40 -11.14 -7.13
CA ARG A 281 -8.54 -12.34 -7.03
C ARG A 281 -7.25 -12.06 -6.27
N ALA A 282 -6.62 -10.90 -6.50
CA ALA A 282 -5.43 -10.45 -5.78
C ALA A 282 -5.72 -10.27 -4.28
N MET A 283 -6.83 -9.62 -3.92
CA MET A 283 -7.22 -9.47 -2.51
C MET A 283 -7.47 -10.82 -1.84
N ARG A 284 -8.23 -11.71 -2.49
CA ARG A 284 -8.73 -12.96 -1.91
C ARG A 284 -7.69 -14.06 -1.86
N HIS A 285 -6.91 -14.23 -2.91
CA HIS A 285 -6.01 -15.37 -3.11
C HIS A 285 -4.53 -14.96 -3.20
N GLY A 286 -4.24 -13.66 -3.30
CA GLY A 286 -2.87 -13.17 -3.45
C GLY A 286 -2.17 -13.86 -4.61
N ARG A 287 -0.95 -14.32 -4.35
CA ARG A 287 -0.10 -14.97 -5.35
C ARG A 287 -0.59 -16.34 -5.83
N HIS A 288 -1.56 -16.95 -5.14
CA HIS A 288 -2.08 -18.29 -5.42
C HIS A 288 -3.25 -18.28 -6.40
N ALA A 289 -3.71 -17.09 -6.82
CA ALA A 289 -4.78 -16.97 -7.79
C ALA A 289 -4.34 -17.30 -9.22
N HIS A 290 -5.32 -17.59 -10.06
CA HIS A 290 -5.20 -17.47 -11.51
C HIS A 290 -5.81 -16.14 -11.96
N PHE A 291 -5.09 -15.37 -12.74
CA PHE A 291 -5.48 -14.04 -13.23
C PHE A 291 -5.89 -14.11 -14.69
N ILE A 292 -6.70 -13.17 -15.14
CA ILE A 292 -6.96 -12.98 -16.57
C ILE A 292 -5.72 -12.28 -17.15
N GLY A 293 -4.98 -12.99 -18.00
CA GLY A 293 -3.78 -12.48 -18.67
C GLY A 293 -4.12 -11.44 -19.73
N CYS A 294 -3.13 -10.65 -20.12
CA CYS A 294 -3.27 -9.66 -21.20
C CYS A 294 -3.09 -10.25 -22.59
N HIS A 295 -2.53 -11.47 -22.71
CA HIS A 295 -2.46 -12.22 -23.96
C HIS A 295 -3.67 -13.17 -24.06
N GLU A 296 -4.48 -12.98 -25.11
CA GLU A 296 -5.68 -13.80 -25.43
C GLU A 296 -6.70 -13.95 -24.28
N GLN A 297 -6.56 -13.16 -23.22
CA GLN A 297 -7.38 -13.22 -22.00
C GLN A 297 -7.42 -14.61 -21.34
N GLN A 298 -6.36 -15.40 -21.52
CA GLN A 298 -6.24 -16.73 -20.93
C GLN A 298 -5.85 -16.66 -19.43
N PRO A 299 -6.25 -17.65 -18.61
CA PRO A 299 -5.82 -17.74 -17.23
C PRO A 299 -4.30 -17.86 -17.09
N VAL A 300 -3.69 -17.07 -16.21
CA VAL A 300 -2.26 -17.11 -15.89
C VAL A 300 -2.01 -17.15 -14.40
N THR A 301 -0.91 -17.79 -13.99
CA THR A 301 -0.42 -17.65 -12.61
C THR A 301 0.12 -16.23 -12.38
N ALA A 302 0.32 -15.83 -11.12
CA ALA A 302 0.97 -14.53 -10.83
C ALA A 302 2.35 -14.41 -11.49
N GLN A 303 3.12 -15.51 -11.57
CA GLN A 303 4.42 -15.55 -12.26
C GLN A 303 4.26 -15.38 -13.77
N GLY A 304 3.29 -16.08 -14.38
CA GLY A 304 2.96 -15.91 -15.79
C GLY A 304 2.50 -14.49 -16.10
N TRP A 305 1.76 -13.85 -15.18
CA TRP A 305 1.32 -12.47 -15.33
C TRP A 305 2.49 -11.47 -15.27
N LEU A 306 3.44 -11.66 -14.34
CA LEU A 306 4.69 -10.89 -14.31
C LEU A 306 5.51 -11.10 -15.59
N ALA A 307 5.58 -12.32 -16.13
CA ALA A 307 6.28 -12.59 -17.39
C ALA A 307 5.61 -11.85 -18.56
N GLN A 308 4.27 -11.82 -18.61
CA GLN A 308 3.54 -11.03 -19.61
C GLN A 308 3.79 -9.53 -19.46
N LEU A 309 3.87 -9.01 -18.22
CA LEU A 309 4.28 -7.63 -17.97
C LEU A 309 5.65 -7.33 -18.59
N GLN A 310 6.64 -8.17 -18.29
CA GLN A 310 8.02 -8.00 -18.79
C GLN A 310 8.11 -8.09 -20.32
N ALA A 311 7.23 -8.88 -20.95
CA ALA A 311 7.16 -8.97 -22.40
C ALA A 311 6.58 -7.68 -23.03
N GLN A 312 5.61 -7.04 -22.38
CA GLN A 312 5.02 -5.78 -22.84
C GLN A 312 5.86 -4.54 -22.50
N ILE A 313 6.54 -4.59 -21.37
CA ILE A 313 7.31 -3.49 -20.79
C ILE A 313 8.73 -4.02 -20.55
N PRO A 314 9.61 -3.95 -21.57
CA PRO A 314 10.96 -4.47 -21.49
C PRO A 314 11.76 -3.74 -20.41
N ILE A 315 12.57 -4.51 -19.68
CA ILE A 315 13.49 -3.98 -18.66
C ILE A 315 14.55 -3.12 -19.34
N ASP A 316 14.63 -1.85 -18.93
CA ASP A 316 15.51 -0.84 -19.51
C ASP A 316 16.46 -0.17 -18.50
N SER A 317 16.42 -0.60 -17.24
CA SER A 317 17.22 -0.04 -16.15
C SER A 317 17.58 -1.09 -15.11
N ALA A 318 18.67 -0.84 -14.37
CA ALA A 318 19.11 -1.70 -13.26
C ALA A 318 18.07 -1.76 -12.11
N ASP A 319 17.36 -0.66 -11.87
CA ASP A 319 16.27 -0.58 -10.89
C ASP A 319 15.12 -1.52 -11.31
N ALA A 320 14.69 -1.48 -12.57
CA ALA A 320 13.66 -2.37 -13.11
C ALA A 320 14.10 -3.85 -13.10
N GLU A 321 15.35 -4.13 -13.45
CA GLU A 321 15.89 -5.50 -13.43
C GLU A 321 15.88 -6.09 -12.01
N ARG A 322 16.35 -5.33 -11.02
CA ARG A 322 16.33 -5.72 -9.61
C ARG A 322 14.91 -5.96 -9.13
N ALA A 323 13.99 -5.06 -9.47
CA ALA A 323 12.60 -5.15 -9.06
C ALA A 323 11.90 -6.38 -9.64
N CYS A 324 12.04 -6.64 -10.94
CA CYS A 324 11.49 -7.83 -11.58
C CYS A 324 12.01 -9.13 -10.97
N ARG A 325 13.31 -9.21 -10.69
CA ARG A 325 13.93 -10.37 -10.02
C ARG A 325 13.39 -10.56 -8.60
N HIS A 326 13.24 -9.48 -7.84
CA HIS A 326 12.68 -9.55 -6.48
C HIS A 326 11.18 -9.90 -6.50
N ALA A 327 10.41 -9.35 -7.43
CA ALA A 327 9.01 -9.71 -7.63
C ALA A 327 8.86 -11.21 -7.91
N LEU A 328 9.71 -11.79 -8.77
CA LEU A 328 9.73 -13.23 -9.01
C LEU A 328 10.07 -14.03 -7.74
N HIS A 329 10.97 -13.52 -6.89
CA HIS A 329 11.27 -14.12 -5.59
C HIS A 329 10.04 -14.12 -4.66
N VAL A 330 9.37 -12.97 -4.49
CA VAL A 330 8.13 -12.87 -3.71
C VAL A 330 7.05 -13.81 -4.25
N LEU A 331 6.89 -13.85 -5.58
CA LEU A 331 5.97 -14.77 -6.27
C LEU A 331 6.45 -16.23 -6.30
N ARG A 332 7.56 -16.59 -5.67
CA ARG A 332 7.97 -17.99 -5.48
C ARG A 332 7.83 -18.39 -4.02
N HIS A 333 8.38 -17.58 -3.13
CA HIS A 333 8.54 -17.89 -1.70
C HIS A 333 7.39 -17.36 -0.82
N GLY A 334 6.55 -16.51 -1.38
CA GLY A 334 5.40 -15.94 -0.71
C GLY A 334 5.65 -14.54 -0.17
N THR A 335 4.53 -13.88 0.09
CA THR A 335 4.43 -12.54 0.67
C THR A 335 4.41 -12.62 2.20
N HIS A 336 4.34 -11.47 2.86
CA HIS A 336 4.18 -11.46 4.31
C HIS A 336 2.86 -12.09 4.77
N ALA A 337 1.78 -12.02 3.97
CA ALA A 337 0.55 -12.74 4.29
C ALA A 337 0.77 -14.27 4.35
N ASP A 338 1.55 -14.82 3.41
CA ASP A 338 1.91 -16.24 3.43
C ASP A 338 2.74 -16.59 4.67
N GLN A 339 3.67 -15.71 5.05
CA GLN A 339 4.48 -15.88 6.25
C GLN A 339 3.64 -15.90 7.54
N GLN A 340 2.68 -14.97 7.68
CA GLN A 340 1.79 -14.93 8.85
C GLN A 340 0.96 -16.20 8.99
N LEU A 341 0.40 -16.70 7.88
CA LEU A 341 -0.39 -17.93 7.88
C LEU A 341 0.45 -19.16 8.22
N ARG A 342 1.67 -19.28 7.66
CA ARG A 342 2.62 -20.34 8.02
C ARG A 342 3.03 -20.28 9.48
N CYS A 343 3.34 -19.09 9.99
CA CYS A 343 3.71 -18.87 11.39
C CYS A 343 2.57 -19.29 12.33
N LEU A 344 1.34 -18.88 12.03
CA LEU A 344 0.16 -19.27 12.82
C LEU A 344 -0.08 -20.78 12.80
N ALA A 345 0.09 -21.42 11.64
CA ALA A 345 -0.07 -22.87 11.51
C ALA A 345 1.01 -23.63 12.30
N GLN A 346 2.28 -23.22 12.18
CA GLN A 346 3.38 -23.82 12.92
C GLN A 346 3.21 -23.67 14.43
N ALA A 347 2.91 -22.46 14.91
CA ALA A 347 2.67 -22.21 16.33
C ALA A 347 1.55 -23.09 16.91
N ARG A 348 0.49 -23.36 16.13
CA ARG A 348 -0.58 -24.30 16.52
C ARG A 348 -0.12 -25.75 16.53
N ALA A 349 0.68 -26.16 15.55
CA ALA A 349 1.26 -27.50 15.49
C ALA A 349 2.21 -27.74 16.68
N ASP A 350 2.92 -26.71 17.13
CA ASP A 350 3.80 -26.74 18.32
C ASP A 350 3.02 -26.71 19.65
N GLY A 351 1.67 -26.71 19.62
CA GLY A 351 0.83 -26.73 20.81
C GLY A 351 0.69 -25.38 21.53
N LEU A 352 1.11 -24.27 20.92
CA LEU A 352 0.98 -22.95 21.54
C LEU A 352 -0.50 -22.53 21.65
N GLY A 353 -0.85 -21.92 22.78
CA GLY A 353 -2.18 -21.33 22.97
C GLY A 353 -2.45 -20.18 21.99
N LYS A 354 -3.73 -19.89 21.70
CA LYS A 354 -4.15 -18.87 20.71
C LYS A 354 -3.43 -17.53 20.88
N GLY A 355 -3.27 -17.04 22.11
CA GLY A 355 -2.58 -15.79 22.40
C GLY A 355 -1.08 -15.84 22.10
N GLN A 356 -0.40 -16.94 22.41
CA GLN A 356 1.03 -17.13 22.10
C GLN A 356 1.24 -17.23 20.59
N ALA A 357 0.40 -18.00 19.89
CA ALA A 357 0.48 -18.14 18.44
C ALA A 357 0.30 -16.79 17.73
N LEU A 358 -0.67 -15.96 18.17
CA LEU A 358 -0.86 -14.62 17.60
C LEU A 358 0.32 -13.68 17.90
N ARG A 359 0.93 -13.76 19.10
CA ARG A 359 2.14 -12.98 19.40
C ARG A 359 3.32 -13.36 18.51
N ALA A 360 3.50 -14.65 18.20
CA ALA A 360 4.52 -15.09 17.25
C ALA A 360 4.31 -14.47 15.86
N VAL A 361 3.05 -14.39 15.41
CA VAL A 361 2.71 -13.71 14.14
C VAL A 361 2.98 -12.20 14.20
N VAL A 362 2.65 -11.54 15.31
CA VAL A 362 2.93 -10.11 15.50
C VAL A 362 4.43 -9.83 15.41
N ALA A 363 5.27 -10.66 16.05
CA ALA A 363 6.72 -10.53 15.99
C ALA A 363 7.29 -10.67 14.57
N ALA A 364 6.65 -11.46 13.70
CA ALA A 364 7.05 -11.54 12.30
C ALA A 364 6.75 -10.26 11.51
N GLY A 365 5.74 -9.48 11.91
CA GLY A 365 5.31 -8.25 11.22
C GLY A 365 5.88 -6.95 11.79
N THR A 366 6.62 -7.02 12.90
CA THR A 366 7.43 -5.89 13.39
C THR A 366 8.62 -5.68 12.46
N CYS A 367 8.92 -4.42 12.11
CA CYS A 367 10.13 -4.13 11.35
C CYS A 367 11.34 -4.38 12.25
N ILE A 368 12.05 -5.49 12.00
CA ILE A 368 13.31 -5.83 12.68
C ILE A 368 14.47 -5.18 11.93
#